data_AF-A0A7M2ZLF5-F1
#
_entry.id   AF-A0A7M2ZLF5-F1
#
_cell.length_a   1.000
_cell.length_b   1.000
_cell.length_c   1.000
_cell.angle_alpha   90.00
_cell.angle_beta   90.00
_cell.angle_gamma   90.00
#
_symmetry.space_group_name_H-M   'P 1'
#
loop_
_entity.id
_entity.type
_entity.pdbx_description
1 polymer ?
#
loop_
_entity_poly.entity_id
_entity_poly.type
_entity_poly.pdbx_seq_one_letter_code
_entity_poly.pdbx_strand_id
1 'polypeptide(L)'
;MSQISIVGYESDCNCEHCGRALKHGVRLSDGRLVGATCLDKKLTKPRQYKGKSFRFGAEHIIKIAKVVQFYSPSNWARFGVSASSTTFEGIA
;
A
#
# COMPACT_ATOMS: atom_id res chain seq x y z
N MET A 1 2.66 -7.61 -16.48
CA MET A 1 2.11 -7.57 -15.12
C MET A 1 2.25 -6.14 -14.62
N SER A 2 1.17 -5.53 -14.12
CA SER A 2 1.21 -4.12 -13.70
C SER A 2 1.69 -4.04 -12.26
N GLN A 3 2.85 -3.42 -12.04
CA GLN A 3 3.42 -3.20 -10.72
C GLN A 3 2.81 -1.94 -10.11
N ILE A 4 2.38 -2.02 -8.85
CA ILE A 4 1.77 -0.91 -8.11
C ILE A 4 2.62 -0.65 -6.87
N SER A 5 3.11 0.57 -6.71
CA SER A 5 3.92 0.94 -5.54
C SER A 5 3.20 1.96 -4.68
N ILE A 6 3.32 1.84 -3.35
CA ILE A 6 2.89 2.87 -2.40
C ILE A 6 3.91 3.99 -2.44
N VAL A 7 3.45 5.21 -2.76
CA VAL A 7 4.30 6.41 -2.89
C VAL A 7 3.97 7.49 -1.85
N GLY A 8 2.90 7.31 -1.07
CA GLY A 8 2.55 8.27 -0.03
C GLY A 8 1.27 7.92 0.72
N TYR A 9 0.85 8.85 1.57
CA TYR A 9 -0.30 8.75 2.46
C TYR A 9 -1.09 10.06 2.47
N GLU A 10 -2.41 9.96 2.51
CA GLU A 10 -3.32 11.10 2.64
C GLU A 10 -4.37 10.81 3.72
N SER A 11 -4.70 11.80 4.55
CA SER A 11 -5.78 11.71 5.53
C SER A 11 -7.08 12.29 4.98
N ASP A 12 -8.22 11.80 5.46
CA ASP A 12 -9.56 12.34 5.18
C ASP A 12 -9.85 12.46 3.66
N CYS A 13 -9.89 11.31 2.99
CA CYS A 13 -9.99 11.21 1.54
C CYS A 13 -11.10 10.26 1.10
N ASN A 14 -11.33 10.18 -0.21
CA ASN A 14 -12.26 9.22 -0.80
C ASN A 14 -11.47 8.15 -1.58
N CYS A 15 -11.85 6.89 -1.39
CA CYS A 15 -11.25 5.78 -2.13
C CYS A 15 -11.62 5.88 -3.61
N GLU A 16 -10.66 6.10 -4.50
CA GLU A 16 -10.91 6.17 -5.95
C GLU A 16 -11.30 4.82 -6.57
N HIS A 17 -11.19 3.72 -5.81
CA HIS A 17 -11.68 2.40 -6.23
C HIS A 17 -13.17 2.15 -5.88
N CYS A 18 -13.67 2.65 -4.74
CA CYS A 18 -15.02 2.31 -4.26
C CYS A 18 -15.85 3.48 -3.73
N GLY A 19 -15.35 4.71 -3.83
CA GLY A 19 -16.03 5.96 -3.43
C GLY A 19 -16.15 6.20 -1.92
N ARG A 20 -15.82 5.22 -1.07
CA ARG A 20 -15.95 5.34 0.40
C ARG A 20 -15.06 6.43 0.95
N ALA A 21 -15.58 7.20 1.90
CA ALA A 21 -14.79 8.10 2.73
C ALA A 21 -13.86 7.29 3.65
N LEU A 22 -12.60 7.72 3.74
CA LEU A 22 -11.52 7.04 4.44
C LEU A 22 -10.76 8.05 5.29
N LYS A 23 -10.44 7.67 6.53
CA LYS A 23 -9.46 8.40 7.36
C LYS A 23 -8.02 8.21 6.88
N HIS A 24 -7.77 7.12 6.15
CA HIS A 24 -6.44 6.69 5.73
C HIS A 24 -6.45 6.30 4.25
N GLY A 25 -5.93 7.19 3.41
CA GLY A 25 -5.69 6.99 1.98
C GLY A 25 -4.25 6.56 1.72
N VAL A 26 -4.08 5.65 0.76
CA VAL A 26 -2.80 5.15 0.29
C VAL A 26 -2.60 5.63 -1.13
N ARG A 27 -1.57 6.46 -1.35
CA ARG A 27 -1.25 6.99 -2.67
C ARG A 27 -0.41 6.00 -3.43
N LEU A 28 -0.83 5.68 -4.64
CA LEU A 28 -0.19 4.71 -5.53
C LEU A 28 0.64 5.42 -6.60
N SER A 29 1.64 4.73 -7.12
CA SER A 29 2.52 5.21 -8.20
C SER A 29 1.77 5.55 -9.49
N ASP A 30 0.59 4.98 -9.68
CA ASP A 30 -0.33 5.21 -10.80
C ASP A 30 -1.20 6.48 -10.62
N GLY A 31 -0.95 7.27 -9.57
CA GLY A 31 -1.66 8.52 -9.28
C GLY A 31 -2.91 8.34 -8.41
N ARG A 32 -3.49 7.13 -8.37
CA ARG A 32 -4.68 6.82 -7.58
C ARG A 32 -4.46 6.85 -6.07
N LEU A 33 -5.50 7.22 -5.34
CA LEU A 33 -5.63 7.21 -3.90
C LEU A 33 -6.71 6.22 -3.49
N VAL A 34 -6.29 5.18 -2.75
CA VAL A 34 -7.19 4.07 -2.40
C VAL A 34 -7.09 3.71 -0.93
N GLY A 35 -8.11 3.06 -0.41
CA GLY A 35 -8.07 2.50 0.94
C GLY A 35 -7.15 1.30 1.02
N ALA A 36 -6.45 1.16 2.14
CA ALA A 36 -5.55 0.04 2.39
C ALA A 36 -6.23 -1.33 2.24
N THR A 37 -7.48 -1.46 2.66
CA THR A 37 -8.27 -2.69 2.48
C THR A 37 -8.58 -2.97 1.01
N CYS A 38 -8.85 -1.94 0.21
CA CYS A 38 -9.07 -2.09 -1.24
C CYS A 38 -7.77 -2.48 -1.93
N LEU A 39 -6.65 -1.84 -1.56
CA LEU A 39 -5.33 -2.20 -2.05
C LEU A 39 -5.01 -3.67 -1.77
N ASP A 40 -5.12 -4.07 -0.51
CA ASP A 40 -4.81 -5.43 -0.05
C ASP A 40 -5.71 -6.47 -0.69
N LYS A 41 -7.03 -6.25 -0.70
CA LYS A 41 -8.01 -7.30 -1.03
C LYS A 41 -8.41 -7.35 -2.49
N LYS A 42 -8.44 -6.21 -3.18
CA LYS A 42 -9.10 -6.06 -4.50
C LYS A 42 -8.18 -5.63 -5.62
N LEU A 43 -7.12 -4.87 -5.32
CA LEU A 43 -6.25 -4.31 -6.35
C LEU A 43 -4.94 -5.07 -6.52
N THR A 44 -4.53 -5.85 -5.52
CA THR A 44 -3.24 -6.55 -5.52
C THR A 44 -3.40 -8.06 -5.34
N LYS A 45 -2.48 -8.80 -5.96
CA LYS A 45 -2.36 -10.23 -5.77
C LYS A 45 -1.69 -10.53 -4.42
N PRO A 46 -1.99 -11.69 -3.81
CA PRO A 46 -1.28 -12.12 -2.61
C PRO A 46 0.21 -12.32 -2.91
N ARG A 47 1.05 -11.98 -1.95
CA ARG A 47 2.50 -12.20 -2.03
C ARG A 47 2.81 -13.66 -1.75
N GLN A 48 3.91 -14.15 -2.32
CA GLN A 48 4.43 -15.49 -2.04
C GLN A 48 5.68 -15.40 -1.16
N TYR A 49 5.74 -16.21 -0.10
CA TYR A 49 6.93 -16.38 0.71
C TYR A 49 7.06 -17.85 1.12
N LYS A 50 8.20 -18.47 0.76
CA LYS A 50 8.50 -19.89 1.03
C LYS A 50 7.34 -20.83 0.64
N GLY A 51 6.75 -20.62 -0.54
CA GLY A 51 5.64 -21.44 -1.05
C GLY A 51 4.27 -21.15 -0.41
N LYS A 52 4.17 -20.19 0.51
CA LYS A 52 2.90 -19.78 1.12
C LYS A 52 2.44 -18.42 0.60
N SER A 53 1.16 -18.30 0.34
CA SER A 53 0.51 -17.05 -0.05
C SER A 53 0.13 -16.26 1.19
N PHE A 54 0.45 -14.97 1.23
CA PHE A 54 0.07 -14.08 2.32
C PHE A 54 -0.25 -12.67 1.82
N ARG A 55 -0.94 -11.91 2.66
CA ARG A 55 -1.26 -10.49 2.45
C ARG A 55 -0.82 -9.71 3.68
N PHE A 56 -0.51 -8.43 3.52
CA PHE A 56 -0.03 -7.62 4.64
C PHE A 56 -1.17 -7.18 5.57
N GLY A 57 -2.38 -7.02 5.02
CA GLY A 57 -3.50 -6.46 5.75
C GLY A 57 -3.45 -4.93 5.81
N ALA A 58 -4.60 -4.34 6.13
CA ALA A 58 -4.82 -2.91 6.02
C ALA A 58 -3.91 -2.09 6.95
N GLU A 59 -3.75 -2.49 8.21
CA GLU A 59 -2.96 -1.74 9.19
C GLU A 59 -1.50 -1.61 8.80
N HIS A 60 -0.90 -2.71 8.32
CA HIS A 60 0.48 -2.72 7.87
C HIS A 60 0.65 -1.84 6.61
N ILE A 61 -0.28 -1.90 5.67
CA ILE A 61 -0.25 -1.04 4.47
C ILE A 61 -0.36 0.44 4.86
N ILE A 62 -1.22 0.81 5.81
CA ILE A 62 -1.32 2.19 6.33
C ILE A 62 0.01 2.62 6.95
N LYS A 63 0.65 1.75 7.73
CA LYS A 63 1.98 2.00 8.30
C LYS A 63 3.01 2.26 7.20
N ILE A 64 3.05 1.42 6.16
CA ILE A 64 3.95 1.61 5.01
C ILE A 64 3.71 2.97 4.37
N ALA A 65 2.46 3.31 4.07
CA ALA A 65 2.09 4.58 3.45
C ALA A 65 2.57 5.79 4.28
N LYS A 66 2.36 5.77 5.60
CA LYS A 66 2.85 6.80 6.51
C LYS A 66 4.38 6.88 6.53
N VAL A 67 5.06 5.74 6.57
CA VAL A 67 6.53 5.71 6.57
C VAL A 67 7.09 6.30 5.28
N VAL A 68 6.52 5.92 4.13
CA VAL A 68 6.90 6.46 2.82
C VAL A 68 6.65 7.96 2.74
N GLN A 69 5.55 8.45 3.31
CA GLN A 69 5.18 9.87 3.29
C GLN A 69 6.08 10.74 4.18
N PHE A 70 6.38 10.28 5.41
CA PHE A 70 6.97 11.13 6.44
C PHE A 70 8.48 10.89 6.65
N TYR A 71 9.04 9.82 6.08
CA TYR A 71 10.44 9.46 6.30
C TYR A 71 11.17 9.18 4.98
N SER A 72 12.42 9.61 4.92
CA SER A 72 13.31 9.25 3.81
C SER A 72 13.59 7.74 3.77
N PRO A 73 13.86 7.16 2.58
CA PRO A 73 14.09 5.72 2.40
C PRO A 73 15.14 5.12 3.34
N SER A 74 16.18 5.87 3.68
CA SER A 74 17.24 5.44 4.60
C SER A 74 16.73 5.12 6.01
N ASN A 75 15.59 5.70 6.42
CA ASN A 75 14.99 5.49 7.73
C ASN A 75 13.91 4.40 7.75
N TRP A 76 13.47 3.90 6.59
CA TRP A 76 12.36 2.94 6.51
C TRP A 76 12.60 1.64 7.27
N ALA A 77 13.85 1.15 7.25
CA ALA A 77 14.24 -0.10 7.90
C ALA A 77 13.96 -0.07 9.42
N ARG A 78 14.06 1.10 10.06
CA ARG A 78 13.74 1.30 11.49
C ARG A 78 12.28 1.01 11.81
N PHE A 79 11.40 1.12 10.82
CA PHE A 79 9.99 0.84 10.92
C PHE A 79 9.62 -0.54 10.36
N GLY A 80 10.59 -1.36 9.97
CA GLY A 80 10.35 -2.64 9.30
C GLY A 80 9.76 -2.49 7.89
N VAL A 81 9.97 -1.33 7.26
CA VAL A 81 9.56 -1.06 5.88
C VAL A 81 10.78 -1.16 4.97
N SER A 82 10.62 -1.80 3.82
CA SER A 82 11.65 -1.93 2.78
C SER A 82 11.06 -1.59 1.41
N ALA A 83 11.91 -1.32 0.42
CA ALA A 83 11.46 -1.05 -0.95
C ALA A 83 10.58 -2.19 -1.52
N SER A 84 10.90 -3.45 -1.20
CA SER A 84 10.08 -4.58 -1.61
C SER A 84 8.71 -4.58 -0.92
N SER A 85 8.59 -4.02 0.29
CA SER A 85 7.33 -3.95 1.03
C SER A 85 6.38 -2.86 0.49
N THR A 86 6.89 -1.85 -0.21
CA THR A 86 6.05 -0.82 -0.84
C THR A 86 5.48 -1.25 -2.19
N THR A 87 6.03 -2.32 -2.79
CA THR A 87 5.75 -2.73 -4.16
C THR A 87 4.84 -3.97 -4.22
N PHE A 88 3.75 -3.92 -4.99
CA PHE A 88 2.77 -4.98 -5.13
C PHE A 88 2.56 -5.36 -6.59
N GLU A 89 2.16 -6.60 -6.82
CA GLU A 89 1.69 -7.04 -8.13
C GLU A 89 0.18 -6.75 -8.25
N GLY A 90 -0.19 -5.94 -9.22
CA GLY A 90 -1.58 -5.60 -9.51
C GLY A 90 -2.37 -6.78 -10.07
N ILE A 91 -3.66 -6.81 -9.78
CA ILE A 91 -4.62 -7.66 -10.50
C ILE A 91 -4.93 -6.93 -11.80
N ALA A 92 -4.56 -7.53 -12.93
CA ALA A 92 -4.81 -7.00 -14.28
C ALA A 92 -6.30 -6.97 -14.58
#